data_AF-A0AAW9HDH9-F1
#
_entry.id   AF-A0AAW9HDH9-F1
#
_cell.length_a   1.000
_cell.length_b   1.000
_cell.length_c   1.000
_cell.angle_alpha   90.00
_cell.angle_beta   90.00
_cell.angle_gamma   90.00
#
_symmetry.space_group_name_H-M   'P 1'
#
loop_
_entity.id
_entity.type
_entity.pdbx_description
1 polymer ?
#
loop_
_entity_poly.entity_id
_entity_poly.type
_entity_poly.pdbx_seq_one_letter_code
_entity_poly.pdbx_strand_id
1 'polypeptide(L)'
;MINRKVFFIFLFMLPTINVSYATTPSHMLNDARFEKVSDKKTRPVRDVLNDLVDKHNGDISRVGFSNKQLDSEIYVRSHPAVNFSKYSTLREYLAMMFELKNLKSISKIDEKGEIGIRIKISGQPYAGFSFYSEDGEFYLKGIVVGNDIIRSKNNIDDTRVYELFYSYAIYVLDANGAKL
;
A
#
# COMPACT_ATOMS: atom_id res chain seq x y z
N MET A 1 -49.37 -36.08 16.26
CA MET A 1 -49.59 -34.71 15.73
C MET A 1 -48.99 -33.73 16.73
N ILE A 2 -48.01 -32.95 16.25
CA ILE A 2 -47.42 -31.72 16.82
C ILE A 2 -46.41 -31.86 17.97
N ASN A 3 -45.15 -31.62 17.56
CA ASN A 3 -43.91 -31.52 18.30
C ASN A 3 -43.89 -30.41 19.36
N ARG A 4 -43.34 -30.73 20.53
CA ARG A 4 -42.83 -29.74 21.49
C ARG A 4 -41.57 -29.10 20.93
N LYS A 5 -41.62 -27.80 20.60
CA LYS A 5 -40.43 -27.00 20.28
C LYS A 5 -39.67 -26.73 21.58
N VAL A 6 -38.51 -27.37 21.73
CA VAL A 6 -37.48 -27.00 22.69
C VAL A 6 -36.71 -25.82 22.09
N PHE A 7 -36.77 -24.65 22.74
CA PHE A 7 -35.94 -23.49 22.40
C PHE A 7 -34.57 -23.71 23.04
N PHE A 8 -33.58 -24.12 22.25
CA PHE A 8 -32.17 -24.07 22.65
C PHE A 8 -31.64 -22.67 22.33
N ILE A 9 -31.52 -21.83 23.36
CA ILE A 9 -30.68 -20.63 23.30
C ILE A 9 -29.25 -21.10 23.58
N PHE A 10 -28.43 -21.20 22.53
CA PHE A 10 -26.98 -21.30 22.69
C PHE A 10 -26.46 -19.93 23.08
N LEU A 11 -26.38 -19.68 24.39
CA LEU A 11 -25.58 -18.61 24.96
C LEU A 11 -24.10 -19.02 24.82
N PHE A 12 -23.45 -18.59 23.73
CA PHE A 12 -22.00 -18.68 23.65
C PHE A 12 -21.40 -17.68 24.65
N MET A 13 -21.05 -18.18 25.84
CA MET A 13 -20.07 -17.58 26.73
C MET A 13 -18.73 -17.53 25.99
N LEU A 14 -18.42 -16.38 25.39
CA LEU A 14 -17.05 -16.07 25.01
C LEU A 14 -16.26 -15.81 26.30
N PRO A 15 -15.08 -16.43 26.52
CA PRO A 15 -14.22 -16.01 27.60
C PRO A 15 -13.83 -14.56 27.34
N THR A 16 -14.26 -13.66 28.22
CA THR A 16 -13.73 -12.30 28.29
C THR A 16 -12.28 -12.40 28.76
N ILE A 17 -11.35 -12.40 27.81
CA ILE A 17 -9.96 -12.12 28.13
C ILE A 17 -9.92 -10.64 28.52
N ASN A 18 -9.83 -10.39 29.83
CA ASN A 18 -9.36 -9.12 30.36
C ASN A 18 -7.91 -8.96 29.93
N VAL A 19 -7.68 -8.31 28.78
CA VAL A 19 -6.37 -7.75 28.49
C VAL A 19 -6.24 -6.51 29.36
N SER A 20 -5.63 -6.70 30.53
CA SER A 20 -5.07 -5.59 31.30
C SER A 20 -4.10 -4.86 30.38
N TYR A 21 -4.35 -3.58 30.10
CA TYR A 21 -3.41 -2.72 29.40
C TYR A 21 -2.20 -2.49 30.31
N ALA A 22 -1.29 -3.48 30.32
CA ALA A 22 0.06 -3.28 30.78
C ALA A 22 0.73 -2.34 29.77
N THR A 23 0.98 -1.11 30.23
CA THR A 23 2.02 -0.18 29.76
C THR A 23 2.63 -0.52 28.40
N THR A 24 2.31 0.31 27.40
CA THR A 24 3.05 0.46 26.15
C THR A 24 4.55 0.24 26.37
N PRO A 25 5.19 -0.71 25.67
CA PRO A 25 6.63 -0.70 25.53
C PRO A 25 7.00 0.43 24.56
N SER A 26 6.93 1.67 25.03
CA SER A 26 7.50 2.86 24.39
C SER A 26 9.04 2.83 24.37
N HIS A 27 9.65 1.64 24.49
CA HIS A 27 11.08 1.44 24.64
C HIS A 27 11.72 0.61 23.52
N MET A 28 10.95 0.21 22.49
CA MET A 28 11.47 -0.46 21.28
C MET A 28 11.39 0.44 20.02
N LEU A 29 10.88 1.67 20.16
CA LEU A 29 10.83 2.70 19.10
C LEU A 29 11.90 3.80 19.25
N ASN A 30 12.78 3.70 20.25
CA ASN A 30 13.75 4.76 20.59
C ASN A 30 15.19 4.52 20.09
N ASP A 31 15.51 3.35 19.51
CA ASP A 31 16.87 3.06 19.00
C ASP A 31 17.06 3.40 17.52
N ALA A 32 16.00 3.78 16.80
CA ALA A 32 16.15 4.54 15.58
C ALA A 32 16.27 6.03 15.94
N ARG A 33 17.42 6.41 16.53
CA ARG A 33 17.87 7.80 16.42
C ARG A 33 18.02 8.07 14.92
N PHE A 34 16.98 8.64 14.31
CA PHE A 34 17.10 9.34 13.05
C PHE A 34 18.11 10.44 13.29
N GLU A 35 19.35 10.19 12.89
CA GLU A 35 20.36 11.22 12.77
C GLU A 35 19.70 12.34 11.97
N LYS A 36 19.60 13.52 12.57
CA LYS A 36 19.04 14.70 11.90
C LYS A 36 20.04 15.07 10.80
N VAL A 37 19.85 14.48 9.63
CA VAL A 37 20.68 14.77 8.46
C VAL A 37 20.46 16.23 8.08
N SER A 38 21.59 16.92 7.99
CA SER A 38 21.82 18.34 7.75
C SER A 38 20.99 18.95 6.61
N ASP A 39 20.75 20.26 6.71
CA ASP A 39 20.51 21.31 5.68
C ASP A 39 20.31 20.88 4.21
N LYS A 40 19.52 19.84 3.96
CA LYS A 40 19.24 19.32 2.64
C LYS A 40 18.21 20.26 2.04
N LYS A 41 18.63 21.04 1.04
CA LYS A 41 17.80 21.94 0.23
C LYS A 41 16.50 21.20 -0.14
N THR A 42 15.41 21.53 0.54
CA THR A 42 14.17 20.76 0.44
C THR A 42 13.56 20.98 -0.94
N ARG A 43 13.29 19.89 -1.67
CA ARG A 43 12.83 19.95 -3.07
C ARG A 43 11.31 19.78 -3.15
N PRO A 44 10.60 20.45 -4.07
CA PRO A 44 9.20 20.16 -4.33
C PRO A 44 8.99 18.69 -4.69
N VAL A 45 7.92 18.06 -4.18
CA VAL A 45 7.57 16.65 -4.48
C VAL A 45 7.52 16.40 -5.98
N ARG A 46 6.97 17.34 -6.76
CA ARG A 46 6.86 17.22 -8.21
C ARG A 46 8.21 17.12 -8.90
N ASP A 47 9.20 17.90 -8.48
CA ASP A 47 10.55 17.86 -9.05
C ASP A 47 11.23 16.53 -8.74
N VAL A 48 11.08 16.04 -7.51
CA VAL A 48 11.59 14.71 -7.12
C VAL A 48 10.94 13.61 -7.95
N LEU A 49 9.60 13.64 -8.10
CA LEU A 49 8.89 12.65 -8.91
C LEU A 49 9.32 12.65 -10.38
N ASN A 50 9.48 13.83 -10.99
CA ASN A 50 9.92 13.93 -12.38
C ASN A 50 11.32 13.32 -12.55
N ASP A 51 12.26 13.65 -11.66
CA ASP A 51 13.60 13.05 -11.68
C ASP A 51 13.55 11.52 -11.55
N LEU A 52 12.71 10.99 -10.66
CA LEU A 52 12.57 9.55 -10.45
C LEU A 52 11.96 8.85 -11.68
N VAL A 53 10.96 9.47 -12.31
CA VAL A 53 10.35 8.96 -13.54
C VAL A 53 11.40 8.90 -14.65
N ASP A 54 12.17 9.96 -14.84
CA ASP A 54 13.23 10.01 -15.85
C ASP A 54 14.32 8.98 -15.57
N LYS A 55 14.76 8.89 -14.31
CA LYS A 55 15.78 7.93 -13.85
C LYS A 55 15.37 6.48 -14.10
N HIS A 56 14.11 6.13 -13.83
CA HIS A 56 13.62 4.76 -13.87
C HIS A 56 12.75 4.43 -15.10
N ASN A 57 12.67 5.30 -16.10
CA ASN A 57 11.81 5.08 -17.26
C ASN A 57 12.06 3.73 -17.96
N GLY A 58 13.33 3.32 -18.06
CA GLY A 58 13.72 2.03 -18.61
C GLY A 58 13.25 0.84 -17.75
N ASP A 59 13.36 0.96 -16.43
CA ASP A 59 12.89 -0.08 -15.49
C ASP A 59 11.37 -0.20 -15.49
N ILE A 60 10.66 0.93 -15.46
CA ILE A 60 9.20 1.02 -15.50
C ILE A 60 8.66 0.35 -16.76
N SER A 61 9.27 0.64 -17.92
CA SER A 61 8.86 0.05 -19.20
C SER A 61 9.05 -1.47 -19.24
N ARG A 62 10.00 -2.02 -18.48
CA ARG A 62 10.25 -3.47 -18.39
C ARG A 62 9.28 -4.22 -17.46
N VAL A 63 8.49 -3.53 -16.64
CA VAL A 63 7.53 -4.19 -15.72
C VAL A 63 6.40 -4.90 -16.48
N GLY A 64 6.09 -4.47 -17.71
CA GLY A 64 5.11 -5.11 -18.59
C GLY A 64 3.71 -4.48 -18.59
N PHE A 65 3.57 -3.25 -18.07
CA PHE A 65 2.38 -2.43 -18.27
C PHE A 65 2.43 -1.74 -19.63
N SER A 66 1.27 -1.56 -20.27
CA SER A 66 1.18 -0.71 -21.47
C SER A 66 1.32 0.77 -21.10
N ASN A 67 1.67 1.64 -22.05
CA ASN A 67 1.72 3.09 -21.79
C ASN A 67 0.39 3.62 -21.27
N LYS A 68 -0.74 3.14 -21.81
CA LYS A 68 -2.07 3.49 -21.31
C LYS A 68 -2.24 3.15 -19.83
N GLN A 69 -1.79 1.97 -19.40
CA GLN A 69 -1.85 1.56 -17.99
C GLN A 69 -0.86 2.36 -17.11
N LEU A 70 0.33 2.65 -17.63
CA LEU A 70 1.32 3.46 -16.90
C LEU A 70 0.80 4.88 -16.65
N ASP A 71 0.07 5.45 -17.61
CA ASP A 71 -0.48 6.79 -17.53
C ASP A 71 -1.86 6.83 -16.85
N SER A 72 -2.41 5.67 -16.46
CA SER A 72 -3.65 5.58 -15.68
C SER A 72 -3.47 6.19 -14.29
N GLU A 73 -4.47 6.94 -13.86
CA GLU A 73 -4.58 7.50 -12.52
C GLU A 73 -4.87 6.41 -11.49
N ILE A 74 -4.17 6.47 -10.37
CA ILE A 74 -4.44 5.69 -9.17
C ILE A 74 -5.31 6.53 -8.23
N TYR A 75 -6.50 6.03 -7.97
CA TYR A 75 -7.43 6.54 -6.99
C TYR A 75 -7.28 5.79 -5.68
N VAL A 76 -7.26 6.55 -4.59
CA VAL A 76 -7.11 6.03 -3.22
C VAL A 76 -8.19 6.59 -2.32
N ARG A 77 -8.51 5.88 -1.24
CA ARG A 77 -9.39 6.37 -0.18
C ARG A 77 -8.55 6.68 1.05
N SER A 78 -8.34 7.96 1.34
CA SER A 78 -7.47 8.38 2.46
C SER A 78 -8.15 8.39 3.83
N HIS A 79 -9.48 8.34 3.85
CA HIS A 79 -10.27 8.28 5.09
C HIS A 79 -11.59 7.51 4.85
N PRO A 80 -12.14 6.77 5.83
CA PRO A 80 -13.31 5.92 5.58
C PRO A 80 -14.57 6.69 5.16
N ALA A 81 -14.64 7.97 5.55
CA ALA A 81 -15.77 8.87 5.26
C ALA A 81 -15.60 9.71 3.98
N VAL A 82 -14.44 9.65 3.29
CA VAL A 82 -14.22 10.40 2.05
C VAL A 82 -14.25 9.46 0.86
N ASN A 83 -14.66 9.96 -0.31
CA ASN A 83 -14.60 9.19 -1.55
C ASN A 83 -13.17 8.98 -2.05
N PHE A 84 -13.04 8.12 -3.04
CA PHE A 84 -11.79 7.96 -3.77
C PHE A 84 -11.36 9.30 -4.38
N SER A 85 -10.07 9.60 -4.30
CA SER A 85 -9.45 10.76 -4.91
C SER A 85 -8.18 10.35 -5.66
N LYS A 86 -7.88 11.08 -6.74
CA LYS A 86 -6.63 10.91 -7.48
C LYS A 86 -5.42 11.11 -6.56
N TYR A 87 -4.44 10.20 -6.67
CA TYR A 87 -3.17 10.26 -5.95
C TYR A 87 -2.00 10.52 -6.88
N SER A 88 -1.75 9.61 -7.83
CA SER A 88 -0.68 9.69 -8.82
C SER A 88 -1.03 8.84 -10.03
N THR A 89 -0.25 8.93 -11.09
CA THR A 89 -0.25 7.89 -12.13
C THR A 89 0.43 6.61 -11.64
N LEU A 90 0.21 5.48 -12.31
CA LEU A 90 0.95 4.24 -12.05
C LEU A 90 2.44 4.42 -12.34
N ARG A 91 2.80 5.17 -13.38
CA ARG A 91 4.19 5.50 -13.75
C ARG A 91 4.92 6.20 -12.61
N GLU A 92 4.32 7.24 -12.05
CA GLU A 92 4.88 8.00 -10.92
C GLU A 92 5.03 7.12 -9.68
N TYR A 93 4.05 6.25 -9.40
CA TYR A 93 4.16 5.35 -8.26
C TYR A 93 5.26 4.31 -8.45
N LEU A 94 5.35 3.69 -9.62
CA LEU A 94 6.41 2.73 -9.94
C LEU A 94 7.80 3.37 -9.85
N ALA A 95 7.96 4.60 -10.35
CA ALA A 95 9.20 5.36 -10.23
C ALA A 95 9.66 5.47 -8.77
N MET A 96 8.74 5.79 -7.85
CA MET A 96 9.06 5.77 -6.42
C MET A 96 9.43 4.37 -5.93
N MET A 97 8.70 3.34 -6.34
CA MET A 97 8.96 1.98 -5.84
C MET A 97 10.33 1.44 -6.29
N PHE A 98 10.87 1.91 -7.41
CA PHE A 98 12.22 1.56 -7.86
C PHE A 98 13.35 2.13 -6.97
N GLU A 99 13.06 3.14 -6.14
CA GLU A 99 14.00 3.70 -5.16
C GLU A 99 14.05 2.94 -3.83
N LEU A 100 13.20 1.92 -3.64
CA LEU A 100 13.17 1.17 -2.39
C LEU A 100 14.53 0.51 -2.13
N LYS A 101 15.06 0.72 -0.93
CA LYS A 101 16.32 0.11 -0.50
C LYS A 101 16.21 -1.41 -0.53
N ASN A 102 17.25 -2.07 -1.04
CA ASN A 102 17.33 -3.54 -1.17
C ASN A 102 16.24 -4.15 -2.08
N LEU A 103 15.66 -3.36 -2.98
CA LEU A 103 14.79 -3.86 -4.03
C LEU A 103 15.52 -4.91 -4.88
N LYS A 104 14.83 -6.02 -5.14
CA LYS A 104 15.27 -7.09 -6.03
C LYS A 104 14.51 -7.07 -7.34
N SER A 105 13.19 -6.87 -7.29
CA SER A 105 12.36 -6.79 -8.48
C SER A 105 11.01 -6.14 -8.19
N ILE A 106 10.43 -5.57 -9.24
CA ILE A 106 9.01 -5.24 -9.33
C ILE A 106 8.46 -5.99 -10.54
N SER A 107 7.32 -6.65 -10.39
CA SER A 107 6.66 -7.37 -11.48
C SER A 107 5.18 -7.03 -11.53
N LYS A 108 4.62 -6.97 -12.74
CA LYS A 108 3.18 -6.87 -12.94
C LYS A 108 2.46 -8.13 -12.45
N ILE A 109 1.29 -7.94 -11.87
CA ILE A 109 0.26 -8.96 -11.70
C ILE A 109 -0.81 -8.68 -12.75
N ASP A 110 -1.18 -9.71 -13.50
CA ASP A 110 -2.24 -9.68 -14.50
C ASP A 110 -2.88 -11.07 -14.56
N GLU A 111 -3.65 -11.39 -13.53
CA GLU A 111 -4.24 -12.71 -13.35
C GLU A 111 -5.69 -12.60 -12.89
N LYS A 112 -6.58 -13.41 -13.47
CA LYS A 112 -7.98 -13.53 -13.04
C LYS A 112 -8.73 -12.19 -12.99
N GLY A 113 -8.41 -11.27 -13.90
CA GLY A 113 -9.01 -9.94 -13.97
C GLY A 113 -8.46 -8.94 -12.94
N GLU A 114 -7.39 -9.29 -12.22
CA GLU A 114 -6.72 -8.39 -11.28
C GLU A 114 -5.43 -7.86 -11.86
N ILE A 115 -5.32 -6.54 -11.83
CA ILE A 115 -4.10 -5.82 -12.19
C ILE A 115 -3.43 -5.40 -10.88
N GLY A 116 -2.12 -5.56 -10.79
CA GLY A 116 -1.38 -5.18 -9.59
C GLY A 116 0.11 -5.14 -9.79
N ILE A 117 0.81 -4.82 -8.71
CA ILE A 117 2.27 -4.86 -8.65
C ILE A 117 2.71 -5.75 -7.51
N ARG A 118 3.75 -6.54 -7.77
CA ARG A 118 4.44 -7.33 -6.77
C ARG A 118 5.86 -6.80 -6.63
N ILE A 119 6.27 -6.55 -5.40
CA ILE A 119 7.55 -5.97 -5.01
C ILE A 119 8.31 -7.01 -4.22
N LYS A 120 9.58 -7.23 -4.59
CA LYS A 120 10.50 -8.11 -3.87
C LYS A 120 11.60 -7.28 -3.22
N ILE A 121 11.63 -7.27 -1.90
CA ILE A 121 12.76 -6.77 -1.12
C ILE A 121 13.62 -7.95 -0.66
N SER A 122 14.93 -7.74 -0.60
CA SER A 122 15.88 -8.75 -0.11
C SER A 122 15.51 -9.22 1.30
N GLY A 123 15.46 -10.54 1.51
CA GLY A 123 15.17 -11.13 2.82
C GLY A 123 13.71 -11.03 3.29
N GLN A 124 12.80 -10.46 2.48
CA GLN A 124 11.37 -10.35 2.80
C GLN A 124 10.52 -11.20 1.85
N PRO A 125 9.32 -11.66 2.26
CA PRO A 125 8.33 -12.19 1.32
C PRO A 125 7.98 -11.17 0.22
N TYR A 126 7.34 -11.64 -0.84
CA TYR A 126 6.75 -10.71 -1.81
C TYR A 126 5.65 -9.89 -1.13
N ALA A 127 5.60 -8.60 -1.45
CA ALA A 127 4.55 -7.68 -1.04
C ALA A 127 4.04 -6.91 -2.26
N GLY A 128 3.06 -6.02 -2.11
CA GLY A 128 2.63 -5.14 -3.18
C GLY A 128 1.16 -4.76 -3.07
N PHE A 129 0.58 -4.37 -4.19
CA PHE A 129 -0.75 -3.77 -4.24
C PHE A 129 -1.53 -4.28 -5.44
N SER A 130 -2.84 -4.40 -5.28
CA SER A 130 -3.76 -4.71 -6.37
C SER A 130 -4.74 -3.57 -6.60
N PHE A 131 -5.15 -3.44 -7.85
CA PHE A 131 -6.04 -2.41 -8.34
C PHE A 131 -7.27 -3.04 -8.95
N TYR A 132 -8.43 -2.46 -8.62
CA TYR A 132 -9.62 -2.63 -9.45
C TYR A 132 -9.52 -1.64 -10.61
N SER A 133 -9.77 -2.10 -11.84
CA SER A 133 -9.74 -1.22 -13.02
C SER A 133 -11.16 -0.97 -13.52
N GLU A 134 -11.49 0.30 -13.69
CA GLU A 134 -12.77 0.78 -14.20
C GLU A 134 -12.49 1.98 -15.11
N ASP A 135 -13.05 1.97 -16.32
CA ASP A 135 -12.90 3.04 -17.32
C ASP A 135 -11.47 3.50 -17.63
N GLY A 136 -10.49 2.61 -17.45
CA GLY A 136 -9.07 2.89 -17.69
C GLY A 136 -8.37 3.58 -16.52
N GLU A 137 -9.03 3.71 -15.38
CA GLU A 137 -8.46 4.16 -14.10
C GLU A 137 -8.15 2.96 -13.20
N PHE A 138 -7.35 3.19 -12.16
CA PHE A 138 -7.00 2.20 -11.15
C PHE A 138 -7.46 2.64 -9.76
N TYR A 139 -8.21 1.78 -9.09
CA TYR A 139 -8.67 1.99 -7.72
C TYR A 139 -7.88 1.06 -6.81
N LEU A 140 -7.14 1.64 -5.86
CA LEU A 140 -6.36 0.86 -4.88
C LEU A 140 -7.32 0.05 -4.00
N LYS A 141 -7.27 -1.29 -4.13
CA LYS A 141 -8.27 -2.20 -3.58
C LYS A 141 -7.72 -3.45 -2.92
N GLY A 142 -6.41 -3.57 -2.78
CA GLY A 142 -5.85 -4.69 -2.04
C GLY A 142 -4.35 -4.63 -1.87
N ILE A 143 -3.88 -5.57 -1.06
CA ILE A 143 -2.46 -5.83 -0.83
C ILE A 143 -2.09 -7.20 -1.35
N VAL A 144 -0.86 -7.31 -1.83
CA VAL A 144 -0.25 -8.59 -2.23
C VAL A 144 0.61 -9.06 -1.06
N VAL A 145 0.45 -10.30 -0.63
CA VAL A 145 1.27 -10.93 0.42
C VAL A 145 1.68 -12.32 -0.05
N GLY A 146 2.97 -12.52 -0.31
CA GLY A 146 3.45 -13.75 -0.93
C GLY A 146 2.82 -13.94 -2.32
N ASN A 147 2.00 -14.99 -2.44
CA ASN A 147 1.27 -15.32 -3.66
C ASN A 147 -0.21 -14.92 -3.59
N ASP A 148 -0.67 -14.40 -2.46
CA ASP A 148 -2.09 -14.09 -2.22
C ASP A 148 -2.37 -12.61 -2.42
N ILE A 149 -3.63 -12.31 -2.77
CA ILE A 149 -4.17 -10.96 -2.87
C ILE A 149 -5.30 -10.82 -1.84
N ILE A 150 -5.10 -9.93 -0.87
CA ILE A 150 -6.09 -9.61 0.15
C ILE A 150 -6.82 -8.34 -0.29
N ARG A 151 -8.06 -8.51 -0.75
CA ARG A 151 -8.92 -7.41 -1.22
C ARG A 151 -9.56 -6.69 -0.04
N SER A 152 -9.65 -5.37 -0.15
CA SER A 152 -10.45 -4.55 0.75
C SER A 152 -11.94 -4.90 0.60
N LYS A 153 -12.67 -4.94 1.73
CA LYS A 153 -14.09 -5.30 1.73
C LYS A 153 -15.01 -4.12 2.03
N ASN A 154 -14.44 -3.01 2.51
CA ASN A 154 -15.16 -1.81 2.90
C ASN A 154 -14.21 -0.60 2.91
N ASN A 155 -14.75 0.59 3.19
CA ASN A 155 -13.99 1.84 3.19
C ASN A 155 -12.88 1.89 4.27
N ILE A 156 -13.02 1.16 5.39
CA ILE A 156 -11.99 1.09 6.43
C ILE A 156 -10.80 0.30 5.90
N ASP A 157 -11.06 -0.82 5.24
CA ASP A 157 -10.01 -1.61 4.60
C ASP A 157 -9.33 -0.81 3.48
N ASP A 158 -10.09 -0.11 2.62
CA ASP A 158 -9.52 0.77 1.59
C ASP A 158 -8.54 1.79 2.20
N THR A 159 -8.90 2.37 3.36
CA THR A 159 -8.05 3.33 4.08
C THR A 159 -6.76 2.70 4.58
N ARG A 160 -6.84 1.48 5.14
CA ARG A 160 -5.64 0.75 5.60
C ARG A 160 -4.72 0.36 4.46
N VAL A 161 -5.27 -0.02 3.30
CA VAL A 161 -4.49 -0.29 2.09
C VAL A 161 -3.79 1.00 1.64
N TYR A 162 -4.50 2.12 1.65
CA TYR A 162 -3.91 3.43 1.34
C TYR A 162 -2.79 3.81 2.31
N GLU A 163 -2.98 3.65 3.62
CA GLU A 163 -1.93 3.97 4.62
C GLU A 163 -0.63 3.22 4.34
N LEU A 164 -0.73 1.93 4.00
CA LEU A 164 0.43 1.13 3.61
C LEU A 164 1.04 1.62 2.30
N PHE A 165 0.23 1.84 1.26
CA PHE A 165 0.66 2.36 -0.04
C PHE A 165 1.39 3.71 0.09
N TYR A 166 0.80 4.61 0.88
CA TYR A 166 1.35 5.93 1.16
C TYR A 166 2.66 5.86 1.96
N SER A 167 2.79 4.92 2.90
CA SER A 167 4.02 4.76 3.69
C SER A 167 5.26 4.47 2.84
N TYR A 168 5.11 3.71 1.75
CA TYR A 168 6.19 3.42 0.81
C TYR A 168 6.60 4.68 0.05
N ALA A 169 5.62 5.46 -0.43
CA ALA A 169 5.87 6.72 -1.14
C ALA A 169 6.58 7.74 -0.23
N ILE A 170 6.11 7.89 1.02
CA ILE A 170 6.70 8.82 1.98
C ILE A 170 8.14 8.47 2.31
N TYR A 171 8.42 7.18 2.54
CA TYR A 171 9.79 6.72 2.77
C TYR A 171 10.74 7.12 1.63
N VAL A 172 10.30 6.94 0.37
CA VAL A 172 11.10 7.26 -0.81
C VAL A 172 11.26 8.77 -0.99
N LEU A 173 10.19 9.54 -0.83
CA LEU A 173 10.20 10.98 -0.99
C LEU A 173 11.10 11.65 0.06
N ASP A 174 11.02 11.22 1.31
CA ASP A 174 11.89 11.70 2.40
C ASP A 174 13.37 11.37 2.12
N ALA A 175 13.67 10.12 1.73
CA ALA A 175 15.03 9.73 1.35
C ALA A 175 15.62 10.59 0.22
N ASN A 176 14.76 11.05 -0.69
CA ASN A 176 15.12 11.91 -1.81
C ASN A 176 15.05 13.42 -1.50
N GLY A 177 14.78 13.81 -0.24
CA GLY A 177 14.79 15.20 0.22
C GLY A 177 13.60 16.03 -0.24
N ALA A 178 12.46 15.38 -0.52
CA ALA A 178 11.23 16.05 -0.86
C ALA A 178 10.66 16.82 0.35
N LYS A 179 9.95 17.92 0.09
CA LYS A 179 9.16 18.64 1.09
C LYS A 179 7.77 18.01 1.18
N LEU A 180 7.56 17.23 2.24
CA LEU A 180 6.30 16.52 2.52
C LEU A 180 5.26 17.40 3.23
#